data_AF-A0A7Y6A9L1-F1
#
_entry.id   AF-A0A7Y6A9L1-F1
#
_cell.length_a   1.000
_cell.length_b   1.000
_cell.length_c   1.000
_cell.angle_alpha   90.00
_cell.angle_beta   90.00
_cell.angle_gamma   90.00
#
_symmetry.space_group_name_H-M   'P 1'
#
loop_
_entity.id
_entity.type
_entity.pdbx_description
1 polymer ?
#
loop_
_entity_poly.entity_id
_entity_poly.type
_entity_poly.pdbx_seq_one_letter_code
_entity_poly.pdbx_strand_id
1 'polypeptide(L)'
;MSATTSFADVVPAPAAVQGEPGVVWVLGPDTRIRTTAEAARIGDYLASLLRPATGYALPVEPYDQASSSAPGIALVLDPAAVDDGEEGYRLDVTASGVVIRAAKPAGLFRGVQTLRQLVPAEIESGAPAPRPCAVPGGSVTDRPRYAYRGMSLDIARHFFTP
;
A
#
# COMPACT_ATOMS: atom_id res chain seq x y z
N MET A 1 4.00 -15.96 -18.07
CA MET A 1 3.31 -14.70 -18.38
C MET A 1 2.77 -14.20 -17.04
N SER A 2 3.32 -13.12 -16.48
CA SER A 2 2.76 -12.56 -15.23
C SER A 2 1.38 -12.00 -15.52
N ALA A 3 0.39 -12.35 -14.68
CA ALA A 3 -0.94 -11.77 -14.75
C ALA A 3 -0.84 -10.25 -14.49
N THR A 4 -1.57 -9.46 -15.28
CA THR A 4 -1.70 -8.03 -15.02
C THR A 4 -2.63 -7.84 -13.84
N THR A 5 -2.09 -7.47 -12.68
CA THR A 5 -2.87 -7.16 -11.48
C THR A 5 -3.84 -6.00 -11.74
N SER A 6 -5.11 -6.17 -11.37
CA SER A 6 -6.16 -5.16 -11.49
C SER A 6 -6.71 -4.76 -10.13
N PHE A 7 -7.27 -3.55 -10.01
CA PHE A 7 -8.00 -3.15 -8.80
C PHE A 7 -9.22 -4.03 -8.50
N ALA A 8 -9.74 -4.74 -9.51
CA ALA A 8 -10.82 -5.70 -9.33
C ALA A 8 -10.39 -6.96 -8.56
N ASP A 9 -9.09 -7.25 -8.49
CA ASP A 9 -8.53 -8.44 -7.83
C ASP A 9 -8.23 -8.20 -6.33
N VAL A 10 -8.46 -6.98 -5.83
CA VAL A 10 -8.20 -6.63 -4.43
C VAL A 10 -9.18 -7.37 -3.53
N VAL A 11 -8.62 -8.09 -2.54
CA VAL A 11 -9.35 -8.83 -1.53
C VAL A 11 -9.00 -8.31 -0.13
N PRO A 12 -10.00 -8.04 0.72
CA PRO A 12 -11.43 -7.93 0.42
C PRO A 12 -11.74 -6.85 -0.63
N ALA A 13 -12.89 -6.98 -1.30
CA ALA A 13 -13.33 -5.97 -2.27
C ALA A 13 -13.48 -4.60 -1.56
N PRO A 14 -12.78 -3.55 -2.02
CA PRO A 14 -12.87 -2.23 -1.41
C PRO A 14 -14.27 -1.61 -1.55
N ALA A 15 -14.60 -0.68 -0.67
CA ALA A 15 -15.88 0.05 -0.72
C ALA A 15 -16.09 0.79 -2.05
N ALA A 16 -15.04 1.40 -2.61
CA ALA A 16 -15.06 2.03 -3.92
C ALA A 16 -13.72 1.89 -4.64
N VAL A 17 -13.79 1.65 -5.95
CA VAL A 17 -12.65 1.52 -6.86
C VAL A 17 -12.95 2.30 -8.12
N GLN A 18 -11.98 3.10 -8.58
CA GLN A 18 -11.99 3.74 -9.89
C GLN A 18 -10.67 3.43 -10.59
N GLY A 19 -10.68 2.46 -11.52
CA GLY A 19 -9.51 2.17 -12.35
C GLY A 19 -9.31 3.23 -13.42
N GLU A 20 -8.05 3.51 -13.77
CA GLU A 20 -7.68 4.45 -14.84
C GLU A 20 -6.91 3.69 -15.94
N PRO A 21 -7.62 3.12 -16.93
CA PRO A 21 -6.99 2.33 -17.99
C PRO A 21 -5.90 3.09 -18.73
N GLY A 22 -4.75 2.46 -18.92
CA GLY A 22 -3.59 3.06 -19.59
C GLY A 22 -2.70 3.91 -18.69
N VAL A 23 -3.13 4.22 -17.46
CA VAL A 23 -2.25 4.79 -16.44
C VAL A 23 -1.51 3.65 -15.74
N VAL A 24 -0.19 3.75 -15.70
CA VAL A 24 0.68 2.80 -15.01
C VAL A 24 1.75 3.60 -14.28
N TRP A 25 1.97 3.25 -13.01
CA TRP A 25 3.14 3.72 -12.27
C TRP A 25 4.22 2.65 -12.29
N VAL A 26 5.48 3.05 -12.42
CA VAL A 26 6.62 2.13 -12.38
C VAL A 26 7.45 2.41 -11.15
N LEU A 27 7.55 1.39 -10.29
CA LEU A 27 8.45 1.43 -9.14
C LEU A 27 9.89 1.26 -9.64
N GLY A 28 10.73 2.25 -9.32
CA GLY A 28 12.09 2.37 -9.84
C GLY A 28 13.16 2.49 -8.75
N PRO A 29 14.44 2.49 -9.14
CA PRO A 29 15.56 2.61 -8.20
C PRO A 29 15.57 3.94 -7.43
N ASP A 30 15.05 5.00 -8.06
CA ASP A 30 14.97 6.34 -7.46
C ASP A 30 13.67 6.57 -6.67
N THR A 31 12.79 5.57 -6.58
CA THR A 31 11.57 5.68 -5.78
C THR A 31 11.92 5.95 -4.32
N ARG A 32 11.26 6.97 -3.76
CA ARG A 32 11.31 7.34 -2.33
C ARG A 32 9.98 7.01 -1.67
N ILE A 33 10.03 6.60 -0.39
CA ILE A 33 8.84 6.42 0.43
C ILE A 33 8.79 7.59 1.41
N ARG A 34 7.81 8.47 1.29
CA ARG A 34 7.65 9.65 2.14
C ARG A 34 6.55 9.42 3.15
N THR A 35 6.81 9.68 4.42
CA THR A 35 5.84 9.43 5.51
C THR A 35 5.65 10.65 6.38
N THR A 36 4.44 10.92 6.84
CA THR A 36 4.28 11.75 8.06
C THR A 36 5.03 11.08 9.23
N ALA A 37 5.47 11.87 10.22
CA ALA A 37 6.38 11.38 11.25
C ALA A 37 5.85 10.14 11.99
N GLU A 38 4.56 10.12 12.30
CA GLU A 38 3.87 9.04 13.00
C GLU A 38 3.67 7.78 12.13
N ALA A 39 3.84 7.91 10.81
CA ALA A 39 3.72 6.82 9.83
C ALA A 39 5.07 6.19 9.43
N ALA A 40 6.20 6.66 9.98
CA ALA A 40 7.53 6.19 9.62
C ALA A 40 7.68 4.65 9.70
N ARG A 41 7.18 4.03 10.78
CA ARG A 41 7.22 2.56 10.94
C ARG A 41 6.43 1.81 9.87
N ILE A 42 5.34 2.40 9.35
CA ILE A 42 4.56 1.81 8.26
C ILE A 42 5.34 1.94 6.94
N GLY A 43 6.03 3.07 6.73
CA GLY A 43 6.94 3.25 5.61
C GLY A 43 8.11 2.26 5.61
N ASP A 44 8.76 2.07 6.76
CA ASP A 44 9.84 1.09 6.93
C ASP A 44 9.36 -0.34 6.68
N TYR A 45 8.15 -0.67 7.18
CA TYR A 45 7.52 -1.95 6.89
C TYR A 45 7.32 -2.16 5.38
N LEU A 46 6.74 -1.18 4.67
CA LEU A 46 6.56 -1.25 3.23
C LEU A 46 7.91 -1.37 2.50
N ALA A 47 8.91 -0.59 2.90
CA ALA A 47 10.25 -0.66 2.33
C ALA A 47 10.86 -2.06 2.52
N SER A 48 10.69 -2.67 3.70
CA SER A 48 11.22 -4.01 3.99
C SER A 48 10.61 -5.11 3.12
N LEU A 49 9.35 -4.96 2.70
CA LEU A 49 8.70 -5.87 1.77
C LEU A 49 9.19 -5.68 0.33
N LEU A 50 9.36 -4.43 -0.11
CA LEU A 50 9.71 -4.13 -1.49
C LEU A 50 11.19 -4.39 -1.80
N ARG A 51 12.10 -4.13 -0.85
CA ARG A 51 13.55 -4.20 -1.06
C ARG A 51 14.06 -5.56 -1.58
N PRO A 52 13.67 -6.71 -1.00
CA PRO A 52 14.21 -8.02 -1.42
C PRO A 52 13.93 -8.34 -2.89
N ALA A 53 12.68 -8.16 -3.33
CA ALA A 53 12.26 -8.48 -4.69
C ALA A 53 12.72 -7.44 -5.72
N THR A 54 12.76 -6.17 -5.35
CA THR A 54 13.12 -5.08 -6.29
C THR A 54 14.63 -4.87 -6.41
N GLY A 55 15.38 -5.12 -5.34
CA GLY A 55 16.80 -4.79 -5.21
C GLY A 55 17.08 -3.29 -5.06
N TYR A 56 16.06 -2.45 -4.87
CA TYR A 56 16.20 -1.00 -4.73
C TYR A 56 16.34 -0.57 -3.27
N ALA A 57 17.02 0.55 -3.02
CA ALA A 57 17.22 1.05 -1.66
C ALA A 57 15.93 1.56 -1.00
N LEU A 58 15.04 2.20 -1.76
CA LEU A 58 13.74 2.74 -1.30
C LEU A 58 13.85 3.44 0.06
N PRO A 59 14.62 4.54 0.18
CA PRO A 59 14.79 5.21 1.45
C PRO A 59 13.46 5.80 1.92
N VAL A 60 13.27 5.77 3.24
CA VAL A 60 12.10 6.32 3.93
C VAL A 60 12.48 7.72 4.43
N GLU A 61 11.73 8.72 3.98
CA GLU A 61 12.02 10.13 4.22
C GLU A 61 10.78 10.82 4.84
N PRO A 62 10.95 11.91 5.60
CA PRO A 62 9.82 12.71 6.05
C PRO A 62 9.01 13.24 4.87
N TYR A 63 7.69 13.20 5.01
CA TYR A 63 6.78 13.88 4.10
C TYR A 63 6.70 15.36 4.47
N ASP A 64 6.92 16.23 3.49
CA ASP A 64 6.59 17.64 3.55
C ASP A 64 5.52 17.97 2.50
N GLN A 65 4.69 18.99 2.75
CA GLN A 65 3.63 19.37 1.81
C GLN A 65 4.18 19.93 0.48
N ALA A 66 5.39 20.50 0.50
CA ALA A 66 6.05 21.01 -0.71
C ALA A 66 6.42 19.87 -1.68
N SER A 67 6.63 18.67 -1.15
CA SER A 67 6.97 17.43 -1.85
C SER A 67 5.72 16.59 -2.16
N SER A 68 4.52 17.15 -2.00
CA SER A 68 3.25 16.45 -2.29
C SER A 68 3.14 15.96 -3.75
N SER A 69 3.83 16.61 -4.68
CA SER A 69 3.92 16.22 -6.09
C SER A 69 5.18 15.43 -6.45
N ALA A 70 6.08 15.21 -5.48
CA ALA A 70 7.32 14.50 -5.73
C ALA A 70 7.03 13.03 -6.07
N PRO A 71 7.68 12.47 -7.11
CA PRO A 71 7.42 11.10 -7.53
C PRO A 71 7.82 10.11 -6.44
N GLY A 72 7.12 8.97 -6.41
CA GLY A 72 7.36 7.89 -5.45
C GLY A 72 6.09 7.45 -4.72
N ILE A 73 6.26 7.03 -3.46
CA ILE A 73 5.18 6.59 -2.59
C ILE A 73 5.06 7.59 -1.44
N ALA A 74 3.86 8.09 -1.16
CA ALA A 74 3.59 8.95 -0.01
C ALA A 74 2.55 8.29 0.91
N LEU A 75 2.87 8.17 2.21
CA LEU A 75 1.99 7.67 3.27
C LEU A 75 1.69 8.83 4.21
N VAL A 76 0.50 9.42 4.08
CA VAL A 76 0.17 10.69 4.71
C VAL A 76 -0.94 10.50 5.73
N LEU A 77 -0.66 10.78 6.99
CA LEU A 77 -1.72 10.99 7.97
C LEU A 77 -2.32 12.37 7.79
N ASP A 78 -3.61 12.41 7.49
CA ASP A 78 -4.36 13.63 7.25
C ASP A 78 -5.76 13.46 7.86
N PRO A 79 -5.95 13.88 9.13
CA PRO A 79 -7.23 13.77 9.82
C PRO A 79 -8.37 14.56 9.15
N ALA A 80 -8.06 15.53 8.29
CA ALA A 80 -9.06 16.37 7.63
C ALA A 80 -9.43 15.85 6.22
N ALA A 81 -8.54 15.08 5.58
CA ALA A 81 -8.78 14.59 4.21
C ALA A 81 -9.59 13.29 4.14
N VAL A 82 -9.74 12.56 5.24
CA VAL A 82 -10.34 11.22 5.25
C VAL A 82 -11.34 11.09 6.41
N ASP A 83 -12.63 11.25 6.14
CA ASP A 83 -13.71 11.01 7.12
C ASP A 83 -14.22 9.56 7.03
N ASP A 84 -13.29 8.60 7.10
CA ASP A 84 -13.57 7.18 6.86
C ASP A 84 -13.35 6.28 8.10
N GLY A 85 -13.26 6.90 9.29
CA GLY A 85 -13.07 6.22 10.57
C GLY A 85 -11.63 5.75 10.83
N GLU A 86 -11.44 4.95 11.89
CA GLU A 86 -10.11 4.56 12.39
C GLU A 86 -9.27 3.73 11.39
N GLU A 87 -9.94 2.94 10.54
CA GLU A 87 -9.29 2.04 9.57
C GLU A 87 -9.50 2.48 8.11
N GLY A 88 -10.14 3.64 7.90
CA GLY A 88 -10.43 4.15 6.57
C GLY A 88 -9.19 4.73 5.87
N TYR A 89 -9.11 4.56 4.56
CA TYR A 89 -8.03 5.12 3.75
C TYR A 89 -8.49 5.44 2.33
N ARG A 90 -7.71 6.32 1.70
CA ARG A 90 -7.72 6.57 0.27
C ARG A 90 -6.36 6.24 -0.33
N LEU A 91 -6.35 5.52 -1.44
CA LEU A 91 -5.14 5.21 -2.21
C LEU A 91 -5.34 5.73 -3.62
N ASP A 92 -4.39 6.51 -4.12
CA ASP A 92 -4.37 7.02 -5.49
C ASP A 92 -3.06 6.61 -6.16
N VAL A 93 -3.15 5.92 -7.31
CA VAL A 93 -2.02 5.56 -8.17
C VAL A 93 -2.12 6.37 -9.45
N THR A 94 -1.11 7.19 -9.70
CA THR A 94 -0.97 8.01 -10.91
C THR A 94 0.35 7.71 -11.61
N ALA A 95 0.56 8.23 -12.81
CA ALA A 95 1.83 8.04 -13.51
C ALA A 95 3.06 8.58 -12.74
N SER A 96 2.90 9.53 -11.81
CA SER A 96 4.01 10.07 -11.02
C SER A 96 4.27 9.28 -9.72
N GLY A 97 3.29 8.58 -9.18
CA GLY A 97 3.42 7.98 -7.85
C GLY A 97 2.16 7.38 -7.28
N VAL A 98 2.33 6.87 -6.07
CA VAL A 98 1.28 6.34 -5.21
C VAL A 98 1.14 7.24 -3.99
N VAL A 99 -0.09 7.63 -3.65
CA VAL A 99 -0.40 8.37 -2.43
C VAL A 99 -1.43 7.59 -1.64
N ILE A 100 -1.14 7.32 -0.37
CA ILE A 100 -2.09 6.73 0.58
C ILE A 100 -2.33 7.75 1.68
N ARG A 101 -3.61 8.10 1.89
CA ARG A 101 -4.05 9.02 2.94
C ARG A 101 -4.96 8.30 3.91
N ALA A 102 -4.83 8.58 5.20
CA ALA A 102 -5.77 8.14 6.22
C ALA A 102 -5.77 9.10 7.42
N ALA A 103 -6.86 9.11 8.18
CA ALA A 103 -6.91 9.90 9.41
C ALA A 103 -6.05 9.31 10.55
N LYS A 104 -5.80 7.99 10.52
CA LYS A 104 -5.14 7.24 11.59
C LYS A 104 -4.12 6.22 11.05
N PRO A 105 -3.11 5.83 11.85
CA PRO A 105 -2.11 4.85 11.42
C PRO A 105 -2.71 3.50 10.98
N ALA A 106 -3.80 3.05 11.61
CA ALA A 106 -4.46 1.81 11.23
C ALA A 106 -5.01 1.87 9.80
N GLY A 107 -5.66 2.97 9.41
CA GLY A 107 -6.10 3.21 8.03
C GLY A 107 -4.96 3.22 7.02
N LEU A 108 -3.86 3.94 7.32
CA LEU A 108 -2.67 3.90 6.44
C LEU A 108 -2.15 2.47 6.26
N PHE A 109 -2.10 1.70 7.33
CA PHE A 109 -1.66 0.31 7.27
C PHE A 109 -2.59 -0.56 6.41
N ARG A 110 -3.91 -0.32 6.42
CA ARG A 110 -4.87 -0.97 5.51
C ARG A 110 -4.61 -0.60 4.06
N GLY A 111 -4.40 0.68 3.76
CA GLY A 111 -4.04 1.12 2.42
C GLY A 111 -2.74 0.48 1.91
N VAL A 112 -1.75 0.29 2.79
CA VAL A 112 -0.53 -0.46 2.45
C VAL A 112 -0.83 -1.92 2.11
N GLN A 113 -1.80 -2.57 2.78
CA GLN A 113 -2.20 -3.93 2.42
C GLN A 113 -2.82 -4.00 1.02
N THR A 114 -3.56 -2.97 0.61
CA THR A 114 -4.08 -2.87 -0.75
C THR A 114 -2.98 -2.63 -1.77
N LEU A 115 -2.03 -1.73 -1.48
CA LEU A 115 -0.88 -1.51 -2.35
C LEU A 115 -0.07 -2.80 -2.55
N ARG A 116 0.13 -3.60 -1.49
CA ARG A 116 0.80 -4.91 -1.58
C ARG A 116 0.14 -5.87 -2.58
N GLN A 117 -1.18 -5.79 -2.72
CA GLN A 117 -1.91 -6.60 -3.69
C GLN A 117 -1.82 -6.06 -5.11
N LEU A 118 -1.53 -4.76 -5.29
CA LEU A 118 -1.42 -4.08 -6.59
C LEU A 118 -0.01 -4.14 -7.19
N VAL A 119 1.01 -4.35 -6.36
CA VAL A 119 2.38 -4.59 -6.83
C VAL A 119 2.56 -6.05 -7.31
N PRO A 120 3.61 -6.38 -8.08
CA PRO A 120 3.85 -7.75 -8.53
C PRO A 120 3.93 -8.76 -7.38
N ALA A 121 3.29 -9.92 -7.54
CA ALA A 121 3.18 -10.95 -6.50
C ALA A 121 4.55 -11.50 -6.02
N GLU A 122 5.59 -11.38 -6.83
CA GLU A 122 6.96 -11.76 -6.48
C GLU A 122 7.51 -10.97 -5.27
N ILE A 123 6.97 -9.77 -5.00
CA ILE A 123 7.28 -9.00 -3.79
C ILE A 123 6.95 -9.77 -2.52
N GLU A 124 5.90 -10.59 -2.52
CA GLU A 124 5.46 -11.36 -1.36
C GLU A 124 6.33 -12.61 -1.11
N SER A 125 6.98 -13.14 -2.14
CA SER A 125 7.87 -14.31 -2.02
C SER A 125 9.35 -13.94 -1.87
N GLY A 126 9.70 -12.66 -2.09
CA GLY A 126 11.09 -12.20 -2.16
C GLY A 126 11.81 -12.64 -3.44
N ALA A 127 11.11 -13.28 -4.38
CA ALA A 127 11.66 -13.58 -5.70
C ALA A 127 11.89 -12.27 -6.48
N PRO A 128 12.84 -12.24 -7.43
CA PRO A 128 13.06 -11.05 -8.24
C PRO A 128 11.78 -10.57 -8.92
N ALA A 129 11.41 -9.31 -8.66
CA ALA A 129 10.23 -8.69 -9.27
C ALA A 129 10.43 -8.53 -10.78
N PRO A 130 9.35 -8.61 -11.58
CA PRO A 130 9.40 -8.36 -13.01
C PRO A 130 9.91 -6.94 -13.31
N ARG A 131 10.54 -6.79 -14.48
CA ARG A 131 10.99 -5.49 -15.00
C ARG A 131 10.21 -5.16 -16.29
N PRO A 132 9.47 -4.04 -16.34
CA PRO A 132 9.30 -3.04 -15.28
C PRO A 132 8.42 -3.53 -14.11
N CYS A 133 8.69 -3.01 -12.90
CA CYS A 133 7.85 -3.26 -11.72
C CYS A 133 6.64 -2.31 -11.77
N ALA A 134 5.62 -2.72 -12.51
CA ALA A 134 4.45 -1.91 -12.83
C ALA A 134 3.33 -2.05 -11.78
N VAL A 135 2.62 -0.95 -11.52
CA VAL A 135 1.42 -0.87 -10.68
C VAL A 135 0.32 -0.19 -11.49
N PRO A 136 -0.91 -0.76 -11.55
CA PRO A 136 -2.00 -0.16 -12.31
C PRO A 136 -2.44 1.18 -11.70
N GLY A 137 -2.79 2.14 -12.57
CA GLY A 137 -3.32 3.44 -12.19
C GLY A 137 -4.81 3.40 -11.82
N GLY A 138 -5.20 4.20 -10.84
CA GLY A 138 -6.56 4.23 -10.31
C GLY A 138 -6.62 4.75 -8.89
N SER A 139 -7.82 4.75 -8.31
CA SER A 139 -8.06 5.13 -6.92
C SER A 139 -8.93 4.12 -6.17
N VAL A 140 -8.69 4.02 -4.87
CA VAL A 140 -9.46 3.22 -3.91
C VAL A 140 -9.82 4.10 -2.75
N THR A 141 -11.10 4.05 -2.35
CA THR A 141 -11.55 4.54 -1.05
C THR A 141 -12.14 3.36 -0.31
N ASP A 142 -11.63 3.07 0.87
CA ASP A 142 -12.09 1.91 1.62
C ASP A 142 -12.11 2.13 3.13
N ARG A 143 -13.03 1.42 3.77
CA ARG A 143 -13.15 1.30 5.22
C ARG A 143 -13.96 0.05 5.55
N PRO A 144 -13.69 -0.60 6.68
CA PRO A 144 -14.43 -1.78 7.03
C PRO A 144 -15.90 -1.47 7.33
N ARG A 145 -16.79 -2.31 6.82
CA ARG A 145 -18.23 -2.27 7.17
C ARG A 145 -18.48 -2.63 8.64
N TYR A 146 -17.66 -3.53 9.20
CA TYR A 146 -17.78 -3.99 10.58
C TYR A 146 -16.46 -3.79 11.33
N ALA A 147 -16.53 -3.27 12.55
CA ALA A 147 -15.35 -2.98 13.37
C ALA A 147 -14.58 -4.25 13.77
N TYR A 148 -15.27 -5.36 14.02
CA TYR A 148 -14.64 -6.62 14.39
C TYR A 148 -14.51 -7.57 13.20
N ARG A 149 -13.28 -7.98 12.89
CA ARG A 149 -12.93 -8.96 11.86
C ARG A 149 -11.82 -9.84 12.43
N GLY A 150 -12.13 -11.08 12.77
CA GLY A 150 -11.20 -11.94 13.51
C GLY A 150 -11.23 -13.39 13.02
N MET A 151 -10.33 -14.19 13.58
CA MET A 151 -10.27 -15.64 13.38
C MET A 151 -10.19 -16.34 14.75
N SER A 152 -10.73 -17.54 14.85
CA SER A 152 -10.56 -18.42 16.03
C SER A 152 -9.62 -19.55 15.65
N LEU A 153 -8.53 -19.71 16.39
CA LEU A 153 -7.55 -20.78 16.23
C LEU A 153 -7.51 -21.62 17.51
N ASP A 154 -7.81 -22.92 17.41
CA ASP A 154 -7.76 -23.85 18.55
C ASP A 154 -6.31 -24.28 18.82
N ILE A 155 -5.68 -23.62 19.80
CA ILE A 155 -4.32 -23.93 20.28
C ILE A 155 -4.31 -24.91 21.46
N ALA A 156 -5.48 -25.37 21.93
CA ALA A 156 -5.59 -26.19 23.14
C ALA A 156 -5.38 -27.68 22.84
N ARG A 157 -5.82 -28.14 21.66
CA ARG A 157 -5.73 -29.55 21.25
C ARG A 157 -4.52 -29.85 20.38
N HIS A 158 -4.04 -28.86 19.64
CA HIS A 158 -2.86 -28.95 18.81
C HIS A 158 -2.00 -27.72 19.05
N PHE A 159 -0.72 -27.93 19.38
CA PHE A 159 0.20 -26.85 19.69
C PHE A 159 0.84 -26.31 18.41
N PHE A 160 0.84 -24.99 18.29
CA PHE A 160 1.49 -24.26 17.20
C PHE A 160 2.69 -23.51 17.77
N THR A 161 3.76 -23.39 16.99
CA THR A 161 4.90 -22.55 17.37
C THR A 161 4.54 -21.06 17.18
N PRO A 162 5.07 -20.16 18.03
CA PRO A 162 4.94 -18.71 17.82
C PRO A 162 5.48 -18.23 16.48
#